data_AF-A0A2P5AWD1-F1
#
_entry.id   AF-A0A2P5AWD1-F1
#
_cell.length_a   1.000
_cell.length_b   1.000
_cell.length_c   1.000
_cell.angle_alpha   90.00
_cell.angle_beta   90.00
_cell.angle_gamma   90.00
#
_symmetry.space_group_name_H-M   'P 1'
#
loop_
_entity.id
_entity.type
_entity.pdbx_description
1 polymer ?
#
loop_
_entity_poly.entity_id
_entity_poly.type
_entity_poly.pdbx_seq_one_letter_code
_entity_poly.pdbx_strand_id
1 'polypeptide(L)'
;MNTIQAGHSLIWRRPAFSTFPLNSKPRTTPLFFFFPKLHHRLQPLARISRRDFASSLSFLAFLPSLCPPPSVAAFSIGISGPKDWLKDQKKKSSKFLLAPIDASREILRSAYLLLKDRDSEYSNKDMEEIQRLLRSAARDCVPGERNSFVAFQANTGVEVCTFSLIVKNAASLLGKNDPIKLEAEAILNDLIRSFTSLQALANEADIQLPSERQRIADSLTDAISSLDKFEQGIKDCLEV
;
A
#
# COMPACT_ATOMS: atom_id res chain seq x y z
N MET A 1 78.61 -20.11 15.56
CA MET A 1 78.06 -19.49 14.32
C MET A 1 76.66 -19.00 14.68
N ASN A 2 76.40 -17.85 15.32
CA ASN A 2 76.76 -16.43 15.13
C ASN A 2 76.21 -15.76 13.85
N THR A 3 75.00 -15.17 13.99
CA THR A 3 74.59 -13.75 13.85
C THR A 3 74.74 -12.92 12.54
N ILE A 4 73.58 -12.41 12.07
CA ILE A 4 73.15 -10.99 11.86
C ILE A 4 73.52 -10.17 10.59
N GLN A 5 72.50 -9.38 10.15
CA GLN A 5 72.45 -8.11 9.34
C GLN A 5 72.40 -8.23 7.81
N ALA A 6 71.69 -7.40 7.02
CA ALA A 6 70.84 -6.19 7.18
C ALA A 6 69.88 -6.15 5.96
N GLY A 7 68.62 -5.68 6.02
CA GLY A 7 68.22 -4.27 5.94
C GLY A 7 68.00 -3.80 4.49
N HIS A 8 66.77 -3.38 4.12
CA HIS A 8 66.47 -2.14 3.37
C HIS A 8 64.95 -1.99 3.12
N SER A 9 64.49 -0.76 3.34
CA SER A 9 63.10 -0.28 3.36
C SER A 9 62.68 0.25 1.98
N LEU A 10 61.46 -0.06 1.52
CA LEU A 10 60.84 0.57 0.34
C LEU A 10 59.40 1.00 0.62
N ILE A 11 59.31 2.18 1.24
CA ILE A 11 58.46 3.33 0.87
C ILE A 11 57.28 3.02 -0.07
N TRP A 12 56.08 3.00 0.52
CA TRP A 12 54.81 3.14 -0.20
C TRP A 12 54.66 4.57 -0.74
N ARG A 13 54.80 4.77 -2.05
CA ARG A 13 54.39 6.00 -2.74
C ARG A 13 52.94 5.89 -3.20
N ARG A 14 52.05 6.71 -2.62
CA ARG A 14 50.74 7.05 -3.22
C ARG A 14 50.96 8.03 -4.37
N PRO A 15 50.39 7.83 -5.56
CA PRO A 15 50.24 8.91 -6.52
C PRO A 15 48.99 9.73 -6.21
N ALA A 16 49.16 11.05 -6.14
CA ALA A 16 48.11 12.05 -6.19
C ALA A 16 48.30 12.88 -7.45
N PHE A 17 47.34 12.86 -8.36
CA PHE A 17 47.07 13.81 -9.47
C PHE A 17 45.66 13.41 -9.98
N SER A 18 44.73 14.26 -10.40
CA SER A 18 44.74 15.65 -10.85
C SER A 18 43.29 16.18 -10.78
N THR A 19 43.15 17.49 -10.67
CA THR A 19 41.89 18.24 -10.57
C THR A 19 41.41 18.69 -11.97
N PHE A 20 40.06 18.77 -12.12
CA PHE A 20 39.23 19.49 -13.12
C PHE A 20 38.94 18.84 -14.49
N PRO A 21 37.80 19.17 -15.17
CA PRO A 21 36.66 20.01 -14.79
C PRO A 21 35.25 19.36 -14.90
N LEU A 22 34.31 20.14 -14.37
CA LEU A 22 32.85 20.08 -14.44
C LEU A 22 32.30 20.01 -15.88
N ASN A 23 31.18 19.28 -16.04
CA ASN A 23 30.03 19.53 -16.94
C ASN A 23 29.67 18.37 -17.90
N SER A 24 28.71 17.56 -17.49
CA SER A 24 27.64 17.10 -18.39
C SER A 24 26.35 16.90 -17.60
N LYS A 25 25.33 17.69 -17.95
CA LYS A 25 23.96 17.61 -17.42
C LYS A 25 23.31 16.28 -17.84
N PRO A 26 22.70 15.51 -16.93
CA PRO A 26 21.58 14.65 -17.29
C PRO A 26 20.33 15.52 -17.43
N ARG A 27 19.64 15.39 -18.58
CA ARG A 27 18.33 16.00 -18.82
C ARG A 27 17.30 15.23 -17.99
N THR A 28 17.09 15.68 -16.76
CA THR A 28 16.02 15.18 -15.88
C THR A 28 14.70 15.78 -16.34
N THR A 29 13.84 14.97 -16.95
CA THR A 29 12.42 15.26 -17.13
C THR A 29 11.75 15.13 -15.77
N PRO A 30 11.14 16.18 -15.19
CA PRO A 30 10.39 16.03 -13.96
C PRO A 30 9.00 15.46 -14.30
N LEU A 31 8.74 14.23 -13.86
CA LEU A 31 7.37 13.77 -13.63
C LEU A 31 6.82 14.60 -12.47
N PHE A 32 6.01 15.59 -12.81
CA PHE A 32 5.28 16.43 -11.87
C PHE A 32 4.30 15.58 -11.05
N PHE A 33 4.72 15.14 -9.86
CA PHE A 33 3.77 14.81 -8.80
C PHE A 33 3.32 16.12 -8.14
N PHE A 34 2.16 16.63 -8.58
CA PHE A 34 1.46 17.72 -7.91
C PHE A 34 0.89 17.21 -6.57
N PHE A 35 1.59 17.53 -5.48
CA PHE A 35 0.98 17.60 -4.15
C PHE A 35 0.58 19.05 -3.87
N PRO A 36 -0.72 19.39 -3.72
CA PRO A 36 -1.09 20.73 -3.30
C PRO A 36 -0.70 20.94 -1.83
N LYS A 37 0.35 21.74 -1.60
CA LYS A 37 0.65 22.36 -0.30
C LYS A 37 -0.45 23.37 0.03
N LEU A 38 -1.39 23.01 0.89
CA LEU A 38 -2.32 23.98 1.46
C LEU A 38 -1.71 24.60 2.73
N HIS A 39 -1.17 25.81 2.58
CA HIS A 39 -0.87 26.69 3.70
C HIS A 39 -2.17 27.25 4.26
N HIS A 40 -2.63 26.77 5.42
CA HIS A 40 -3.61 27.49 6.23
C HIS A 40 -3.03 27.88 7.59
N ARG A 41 -2.77 29.18 7.67
CA ARG A 41 -2.41 29.99 8.81
C ARG A 41 -3.54 29.92 9.84
N LEU A 42 -3.33 29.17 10.92
CA LEU A 42 -4.20 29.16 12.10
C LEU A 42 -4.09 30.53 12.79
N GLN A 43 -5.18 31.30 12.76
CA GLN A 43 -5.37 32.48 13.61
C GLN A 43 -5.83 32.03 15.01
N PRO A 44 -5.41 32.70 16.09
CA PRO A 44 -5.75 32.27 17.45
C PRO A 44 -7.21 32.55 17.82
N LEU A 45 -7.82 31.49 18.34
CA LEU A 45 -8.99 31.37 19.21
C LEU A 45 -9.44 32.66 19.91
N ALA A 46 -10.68 33.08 19.61
CA ALA A 46 -11.39 34.12 20.34
C ALA A 46 -11.58 33.72 21.81
N ARG A 47 -11.15 34.59 22.74
CA ARG A 47 -11.45 34.51 24.17
C ARG A 47 -12.95 34.63 24.38
N ILE A 48 -13.57 33.56 24.90
CA ILE A 48 -14.91 33.64 25.50
C ILE A 48 -14.72 33.61 27.02
N SER A 49 -15.10 34.73 27.63
CA SER A 49 -15.03 35.03 29.06
C SER A 49 -15.97 34.09 29.85
N ARG A 50 -15.42 33.34 30.80
CA ARG A 50 -16.19 32.58 31.79
C ARG A 50 -16.67 33.56 32.86
N ARG A 51 -17.99 33.70 33.03
CA ARG A 51 -18.57 34.29 34.24
C ARG A 51 -18.92 33.18 35.20
N ASP A 52 -18.23 33.20 36.34
CA ASP A 52 -18.55 32.44 37.54
C ASP A 52 -19.87 32.95 38.13
N PHE A 53 -20.80 32.04 38.39
CA PHE A 53 -21.88 32.27 39.36
C PHE A 53 -22.01 31.00 40.20
N ALA A 54 -21.50 31.07 41.43
CA ALA A 54 -21.64 30.06 42.46
C ALA A 54 -22.24 30.73 43.70
N SER A 55 -23.50 30.40 44.03
CA SER A 55 -24.13 30.33 45.38
C SER A 55 -25.58 29.84 45.16
N SER A 56 -26.02 28.63 45.54
CA SER A 56 -26.20 27.98 46.86
C SER A 56 -27.57 28.26 47.53
N LEU A 57 -28.16 27.20 48.10
CA LEU A 57 -29.35 27.05 48.97
C LEU A 57 -30.74 26.96 48.27
N SER A 58 -31.70 26.10 48.61
CA SER A 58 -31.80 24.90 49.46
C SER A 58 -33.26 24.36 49.42
N PHE A 59 -33.41 23.03 49.47
CA PHE A 59 -34.46 22.21 50.11
C PHE A 59 -35.97 22.20 49.70
N LEU A 60 -36.47 20.95 49.62
CA LEU A 60 -37.84 20.40 49.81
C LEU A 60 -38.82 20.33 48.63
N ALA A 61 -39.02 19.12 48.07
CA ALA A 61 -40.24 18.31 48.32
C ALA A 61 -40.20 16.96 47.57
N PHE A 62 -40.37 15.89 48.34
CA PHE A 62 -40.62 14.51 47.91
C PHE A 62 -42.03 14.37 47.32
N LEU A 63 -42.17 13.83 46.11
CA LEU A 63 -43.32 13.01 45.67
C LEU A 63 -42.87 12.08 44.51
N PRO A 64 -42.98 10.74 44.61
CA PRO A 64 -42.72 9.86 43.48
C PRO A 64 -43.99 9.78 42.62
N SER A 65 -44.05 10.59 41.56
CA SER A 65 -45.07 10.43 40.52
C SER A 65 -44.64 9.29 39.59
N LEU A 66 -45.29 8.13 39.75
CA LEU A 66 -45.19 6.99 38.83
C LEU A 66 -45.97 7.31 37.55
N CYS A 67 -45.34 8.02 36.63
CA CYS A 67 -45.81 8.16 35.26
C CYS A 67 -44.64 7.80 34.33
N PRO A 68 -44.71 6.73 33.54
CA PRO A 68 -43.70 6.48 32.52
C PRO A 68 -43.71 7.67 31.54
N PRO A 69 -42.58 8.34 31.29
CA PRO A 69 -42.54 9.29 30.19
C PRO A 69 -42.85 8.53 28.89
N PRO A 70 -43.69 9.07 27.99
CA PRO A 70 -43.87 8.48 26.67
C PRO A 70 -42.49 8.35 26.02
N SER A 71 -42.20 7.18 25.44
CA SER A 71 -40.98 6.98 24.69
C SER A 71 -40.90 8.08 23.64
N VAL A 72 -39.93 8.99 23.80
CA VAL A 72 -39.64 9.97 22.76
C VAL A 72 -39.09 9.14 21.62
N ALA A 73 -39.93 8.90 20.61
CA ALA A 73 -39.46 8.48 19.30
C ALA A 73 -38.48 9.57 18.87
N ALA A 74 -37.19 9.26 18.98
CA ALA A 74 -36.14 10.08 18.41
C ALA A 74 -36.34 10.00 16.90
N PHE A 75 -37.13 10.91 16.37
CA PHE A 75 -37.14 11.19 14.94
C PHE A 75 -35.73 11.65 14.60
N SER A 76 -34.92 10.74 14.05
CA SER A 76 -33.70 11.09 13.35
C SER A 76 -34.14 11.93 12.17
N ILE A 77 -34.19 13.26 12.39
CA ILE A 77 -34.18 14.27 11.33
C ILE A 77 -33.08 13.84 10.36
N GLY A 78 -33.41 13.73 9.07
CA GLY A 78 -32.72 12.94 8.05
C GLY A 78 -31.28 13.34 7.68
N ILE A 79 -30.49 13.80 8.63
CA ILE A 79 -29.04 13.92 8.54
C ILE A 79 -28.42 12.58 8.97
N SER A 80 -27.94 11.85 7.97
CA SER A 80 -27.02 10.73 8.10
C SER A 80 -25.96 11.05 9.17
N GLY A 81 -25.78 10.18 10.17
CA GLY A 81 -24.84 10.43 11.26
C GLY A 81 -23.39 10.56 10.74
N PRO A 82 -22.43 11.08 11.53
CA PRO A 82 -21.05 11.28 11.06
C PRO A 82 -20.41 10.02 10.47
N LYS A 83 -20.73 8.83 11.03
CA LYS A 83 -20.25 7.55 10.51
C LYS A 83 -20.85 7.20 9.14
N ASP A 84 -22.14 7.42 8.97
CA ASP A 84 -22.86 7.12 7.74
C ASP A 84 -22.47 8.12 6.63
N TRP A 85 -22.27 9.39 6.98
CA TRP A 85 -21.67 10.37 6.09
C TRP A 85 -20.27 9.96 5.61
N LEU A 86 -19.42 9.43 6.51
CA LEU A 86 -18.10 8.91 6.13
C LEU A 86 -18.19 7.68 5.22
N LYS A 87 -19.17 6.79 5.44
CA LYS A 87 -19.43 5.66 4.54
C LYS A 87 -19.76 6.17 3.13
N ASP A 88 -20.66 7.15 3.00
CA ASP A 88 -21.01 7.74 1.72
C ASP A 88 -19.82 8.39 1.01
N GLN A 89 -18.91 9.03 1.76
CA GLN A 89 -17.68 9.58 1.18
C GLN A 89 -16.73 8.49 0.68
N LYS A 90 -16.59 7.38 1.41
CA LYS A 90 -15.79 6.23 0.95
C LYS A 90 -16.38 5.59 -0.30
N LYS A 91 -17.70 5.43 -0.37
CA LYS A 91 -18.41 4.96 -1.58
C LYS A 91 -18.11 5.86 -2.78
N LYS A 92 -18.22 7.18 -2.63
CA LYS A 92 -17.95 8.15 -3.71
C LYS A 92 -16.48 8.19 -4.16
N SER A 93 -15.56 7.82 -3.28
CA SER A 93 -14.12 7.80 -3.55
C SER A 93 -13.58 6.40 -3.86
N SER A 94 -14.45 5.38 -3.95
CA SER A 94 -14.08 3.97 -4.13
C SER A 94 -13.16 3.75 -5.33
N LYS A 95 -13.38 4.46 -6.44
CA LYS A 95 -12.54 4.40 -7.64
C LYS A 95 -11.05 4.63 -7.38
N PHE A 96 -10.69 5.42 -6.37
CA PHE A 96 -9.29 5.69 -6.03
C PHE A 96 -8.66 4.54 -5.23
N LEU A 97 -9.48 3.77 -4.51
CA LEU A 97 -9.04 2.54 -3.84
C LEU A 97 -8.92 1.37 -4.82
N LEU A 98 -9.78 1.34 -5.86
CA LEU A 98 -9.77 0.29 -6.87
C LEU A 98 -8.70 0.50 -7.96
N ALA A 99 -8.31 1.74 -8.24
CA ALA A 99 -7.36 2.04 -9.32
C ALA A 99 -6.01 1.28 -9.25
N PRO A 100 -5.37 1.08 -8.08
CA PRO A 100 -4.16 0.25 -8.01
C PRO A 100 -4.41 -1.23 -8.33
N ILE A 101 -5.61 -1.74 -8.01
CA ILE A 101 -6.02 -3.12 -8.32
C ILE A 101 -6.16 -3.27 -9.85
N ASP A 102 -6.85 -2.32 -10.48
CA ASP A 102 -7.00 -2.27 -11.94
C ASP A 102 -5.65 -2.20 -12.65
N ALA A 103 -4.74 -1.34 -12.17
CA ALA A 103 -3.40 -1.21 -12.73
C ALA A 103 -2.61 -2.52 -12.64
N SER A 104 -2.64 -3.18 -11.49
CA SER A 104 -1.95 -4.47 -11.29
C SER A 104 -2.51 -5.55 -12.21
N ARG A 105 -3.85 -5.62 -12.31
CA ARG A 105 -4.55 -6.54 -13.22
C ARG A 105 -4.14 -6.33 -14.67
N GLU A 106 -4.05 -5.09 -15.12
CA GLU A 106 -3.68 -4.77 -16.51
C GLU A 106 -2.25 -5.21 -16.83
N ILE A 107 -1.32 -5.04 -15.87
CA ILE A 107 0.05 -5.53 -16.00
C ILE A 107 0.07 -7.06 -16.12
N LEU A 108 -0.67 -7.78 -15.28
CA LEU A 108 -0.74 -9.25 -15.34
C LEU A 108 -1.37 -9.74 -16.64
N ARG A 109 -2.44 -9.09 -17.12
CA ARG A 109 -3.06 -9.39 -18.41
C ARG A 109 -2.12 -9.14 -19.58
N SER A 110 -1.38 -8.04 -19.55
CA SER A 110 -0.35 -7.74 -20.55
C SER A 110 0.71 -8.84 -20.61
N ALA A 111 1.21 -9.28 -19.44
CA ALA A 111 2.17 -10.38 -19.36
C ALA A 111 1.58 -11.70 -19.89
N TYR A 112 0.32 -12.00 -19.55
CA TYR A 112 -0.37 -13.20 -20.01
C TYR A 112 -0.55 -13.21 -21.53
N LEU A 113 -0.95 -12.08 -22.13
CA LEU A 113 -1.12 -11.94 -23.57
C LEU A 113 0.21 -12.11 -24.30
N LEU A 114 1.29 -11.50 -23.81
CA LEU A 114 2.64 -11.69 -24.36
C LEU A 114 3.08 -13.16 -24.29
N LEU A 115 2.72 -13.88 -23.22
CA LEU A 115 3.02 -15.31 -23.05
C LEU A 115 2.15 -16.26 -23.89
N LYS A 116 1.01 -15.78 -24.40
CA LYS A 116 0.09 -16.58 -25.21
C LYS A 116 0.10 -16.20 -26.67
N ASP A 117 0.85 -15.18 -27.05
CA ASP A 117 1.12 -14.88 -28.45
C ASP A 117 1.87 -16.08 -29.06
N ARG A 118 1.18 -16.79 -29.95
CA ARG A 118 1.64 -18.06 -30.54
C ARG A 118 2.40 -17.86 -31.85
N ASP A 119 2.34 -16.65 -32.41
CA ASP A 119 2.89 -16.34 -33.72
C ASP A 119 4.29 -15.73 -33.63
N SER A 120 4.79 -15.46 -32.43
CA SER A 120 6.13 -14.93 -32.17
C SER A 120 7.10 -16.00 -31.64
N GLU A 121 8.24 -16.12 -32.32
CA GLU A 121 9.43 -16.68 -31.70
C GLU A 121 9.87 -15.68 -30.62
N TYR A 122 9.83 -16.08 -29.35
CA TYR A 122 10.14 -15.19 -28.23
C TYR A 122 11.54 -14.61 -28.40
N SER A 123 11.59 -13.32 -28.71
CA SER A 123 12.86 -12.61 -28.74
C SER A 123 13.34 -12.37 -27.30
N ASN A 124 14.64 -12.20 -27.10
CA ASN A 124 15.17 -11.81 -25.78
C ASN A 124 14.45 -10.58 -25.19
N LYS A 125 14.00 -9.67 -26.05
CA LYS A 125 13.24 -8.48 -25.66
C LYS A 125 11.87 -8.83 -25.07
N ASP A 126 11.16 -9.81 -25.64
CA ASP A 126 9.84 -10.22 -25.13
C ASP A 126 9.97 -10.87 -23.75
N MET A 127 11.04 -11.62 -23.54
CA MET A 127 11.36 -12.27 -22.28
C MET A 127 11.68 -11.26 -21.18
N GLU A 128 12.54 -10.29 -21.51
CA GLU A 128 12.85 -9.16 -20.62
C GLU A 128 11.58 -8.38 -20.27
N GLU A 129 10.68 -8.17 -21.23
CA GLU A 129 9.43 -7.46 -21.02
C GLU A 129 8.46 -8.24 -20.12
N ILE A 130 8.31 -9.56 -20.34
CA ILE A 130 7.51 -10.42 -19.47
C ILE A 130 8.05 -10.38 -18.04
N GLN A 131 9.36 -10.56 -17.85
CA GLN A 131 9.98 -10.46 -16.53
C GLN A 131 9.80 -9.08 -15.91
N ARG A 132 9.90 -8.01 -16.71
CA ARG A 132 9.67 -6.63 -16.25
C ARG A 132 8.24 -6.44 -15.77
N LEU A 133 7.25 -6.94 -16.51
CA LEU A 133 5.83 -6.87 -16.15
C LEU A 133 5.54 -7.67 -14.88
N LEU A 134 6.02 -8.91 -14.80
CA LEU A 134 5.85 -9.77 -13.62
C LEU A 134 6.47 -9.14 -12.36
N ARG A 135 7.70 -8.62 -12.47
CA ARG A 135 8.35 -7.89 -11.37
C ARG A 135 7.59 -6.61 -11.01
N SER A 136 7.07 -5.89 -12.00
CA SER A 136 6.29 -4.67 -11.76
C SER A 136 5.02 -4.96 -10.97
N ALA A 137 4.24 -5.98 -11.36
CA ALA A 137 3.04 -6.40 -10.63
C ALA A 137 3.36 -6.90 -9.22
N ALA A 138 4.45 -7.66 -9.05
CA ALA A 138 4.89 -8.15 -7.75
C ALA A 138 5.24 -7.06 -6.72
N ARG A 139 5.56 -5.84 -7.16
CA ARG A 139 5.90 -4.73 -6.24
C ARG A 139 4.73 -4.27 -5.39
N ASP A 140 3.50 -4.49 -5.84
CA ASP A 140 2.32 -4.04 -5.13
C ASP A 140 2.08 -4.83 -3.84
N CYS A 141 2.62 -6.05 -3.73
CA CYS A 141 2.32 -6.90 -2.58
C CYS A 141 3.36 -7.96 -2.18
N VAL A 142 4.60 -7.90 -2.69
CA VAL A 142 5.66 -8.81 -2.25
C VAL A 142 6.74 -8.06 -1.45
N PRO A 143 7.11 -8.52 -0.24
CA PRO A 143 8.26 -7.99 0.46
C PRO A 143 9.52 -8.30 -0.36
N GLY A 144 10.00 -7.31 -1.12
CA GLY A 144 11.25 -7.46 -1.85
C GLY A 144 12.42 -7.72 -0.90
N GLU A 145 13.43 -8.45 -1.39
CA GLU A 145 14.78 -8.45 -0.82
C GLU A 145 15.32 -7.01 -0.87
N ARG A 146 15.09 -6.27 0.20
CA ARG A 146 15.57 -4.90 0.32
C ARG A 146 16.79 -4.92 1.23
N ASN A 147 17.89 -4.34 0.74
CA ASN A 147 19.13 -4.11 1.50
C ASN A 147 18.82 -3.67 2.95
N SER A 148 19.60 -4.16 3.91
CA SER A 148 19.34 -4.16 5.37
C SER A 148 18.79 -2.86 5.98
N PHE A 149 19.03 -1.72 5.36
CA PHE A 149 18.52 -0.41 5.77
C PHE A 149 17.01 -0.20 5.53
N VAL A 150 16.47 -0.67 4.40
CA VAL A 150 15.03 -0.54 4.10
C VAL A 150 14.22 -1.68 4.73
N ALA A 151 14.84 -2.85 4.96
CA ALA A 151 14.25 -3.90 5.78
C ALA A 151 14.02 -3.41 7.23
N PHE A 152 14.96 -2.64 7.79
CA PHE A 152 14.79 -2.03 9.11
C PHE A 152 13.65 -1.01 9.16
N GLN A 153 13.43 -0.23 8.09
CA GLN A 153 12.30 0.71 7.99
C GLN A 153 10.95 0.00 7.75
N ALA A 154 10.93 -1.09 6.98
CA ALA A 154 9.76 -1.94 6.82
C ALA A 154 9.33 -2.59 8.14
N ASN A 155 10.29 -2.96 8.99
CA ASN A 155 10.03 -3.44 10.36
C ASN A 155 9.50 -2.32 11.30
N THR A 156 9.56 -1.05 10.91
CA THR A 156 9.08 0.10 11.73
C THR A 156 7.65 0.56 11.42
N GLY A 157 6.83 -0.27 10.78
CA GLY A 157 5.39 -0.03 10.65
C GLY A 157 4.94 0.69 9.37
N VAL A 158 5.78 0.72 8.34
CA VAL A 158 5.38 1.14 6.99
C VAL A 158 4.91 -0.11 6.24
N GLU A 159 3.61 -0.23 5.98
CA GLU A 159 3.10 -1.35 5.20
C GLU A 159 3.66 -1.34 3.78
N VAL A 160 4.24 -2.48 3.42
CA VAL A 160 4.99 -2.67 2.18
C VAL A 160 4.09 -3.06 1.00
N CYS A 161 2.91 -3.61 1.29
CA CYS A 161 1.93 -3.98 0.29
C CYS A 161 0.86 -2.89 0.15
N THR A 162 0.71 -2.35 -1.07
CA THR A 162 -0.33 -1.39 -1.44
C THR A 162 -1.72 -1.95 -1.15
N PHE A 163 -1.96 -3.23 -1.41
CA PHE A 163 -3.24 -3.88 -1.13
C PHE A 163 -3.57 -3.96 0.37
N SER A 164 -2.55 -4.02 1.26
CA SER A 164 -2.77 -3.94 2.71
C SER A 164 -3.32 -2.58 3.12
N LEU A 165 -2.75 -1.50 2.55
CA LEU A 165 -3.25 -0.14 2.77
C LEU A 165 -4.68 0.03 2.25
N ILE A 166 -5.02 -0.60 1.13
CA ILE A 166 -6.36 -0.59 0.56
C ILE A 166 -7.36 -1.27 1.48
N VAL A 167 -7.08 -2.49 1.98
CA VAL A 167 -7.97 -3.20 2.94
C VAL A 167 -8.15 -2.38 4.20
N LYS A 168 -7.06 -1.87 4.78
CA LYS A 168 -7.14 -1.05 6.00
C LYS A 168 -7.95 0.21 5.80
N ASN A 169 -7.89 0.82 4.61
CA ASN A 169 -8.74 1.94 4.27
C ASN A 169 -10.20 1.50 4.12
N ALA A 170 -10.49 0.53 3.26
CA ALA A 170 -11.84 0.09 2.95
C ALA A 170 -12.59 -0.37 4.22
N ALA A 171 -11.95 -1.19 5.04
CA ALA A 171 -12.54 -1.75 6.26
C ALA A 171 -12.46 -0.82 7.49
N SER A 172 -11.98 0.43 7.35
CA SER A 172 -11.74 1.32 8.51
C SER A 172 -13.01 1.75 9.26
N LEU A 173 -14.19 1.64 8.63
CA LEU A 173 -15.48 1.98 9.25
C LEU A 173 -16.22 0.75 9.79
N LEU A 174 -15.71 -0.45 9.51
CA LEU A 174 -16.26 -1.72 9.97
C LEU A 174 -15.77 -2.02 11.39
N GLY A 175 -16.54 -2.84 12.10
CA GLY A 175 -16.13 -3.34 13.42
C GLY A 175 -14.88 -4.21 13.33
N LYS A 176 -14.13 -4.33 14.43
CA LYS A 176 -12.94 -5.19 14.47
C LYS A 176 -13.24 -6.66 14.16
N ASN A 177 -14.40 -7.14 14.58
CA ASN A 177 -14.86 -8.51 14.39
C ASN A 177 -15.95 -8.61 13.31
N ASP A 178 -16.03 -7.62 12.43
CA ASP A 178 -16.98 -7.62 11.32
C ASP A 178 -16.59 -8.73 10.33
N PRO A 179 -17.51 -9.64 9.94
CA PRO A 179 -17.19 -10.76 9.07
C PRO A 179 -16.65 -10.30 7.71
N ILE A 180 -17.15 -9.19 7.16
CA ILE A 180 -16.71 -8.65 5.86
C ILE A 180 -15.25 -8.21 5.95
N LYS A 181 -14.88 -7.56 7.07
CA LYS A 181 -13.49 -7.16 7.32
C LYS A 181 -12.57 -8.38 7.44
N LEU A 182 -12.97 -9.39 8.21
CA LEU A 182 -12.16 -10.60 8.42
C LEU A 182 -11.97 -11.37 7.11
N GLU A 183 -13.01 -11.45 6.28
CA GLU A 183 -12.94 -12.06 4.96
C GLU A 183 -12.02 -11.27 4.01
N ALA A 184 -12.13 -9.94 3.97
CA ALA A 184 -11.23 -9.12 3.16
C ALA A 184 -9.75 -9.25 3.59
N GLU A 185 -9.48 -9.36 4.89
CA GLU A 185 -8.14 -9.63 5.42
C GLU A 185 -7.65 -11.05 5.05
N ALA A 186 -8.52 -12.05 5.04
CA ALA A 186 -8.18 -13.41 4.59
C ALA A 186 -7.86 -13.43 3.08
N ILE A 187 -8.69 -12.79 2.26
CA ILE A 187 -8.48 -12.68 0.80
C ILE A 187 -7.15 -11.96 0.50
N LEU A 188 -6.80 -10.91 1.26
CA LEU A 188 -5.51 -10.24 1.14
C LEU A 188 -4.33 -11.20 1.37
N ASN A 189 -4.41 -12.07 2.39
CA ASN A 189 -3.35 -13.03 2.68
C ASN A 189 -3.17 -14.04 1.53
N ASP A 190 -4.27 -14.48 0.94
CA ASP A 190 -4.23 -15.36 -0.23
C ASP A 190 -3.66 -14.65 -1.46
N LEU A 191 -4.00 -13.38 -1.67
CA LEU A 191 -3.42 -12.54 -2.71
C LEU A 191 -1.90 -12.39 -2.55
N ILE A 192 -1.43 -12.08 -1.35
CA ILE A 192 0.01 -11.99 -1.02
C ILE A 192 0.72 -13.29 -1.37
N ARG A 193 0.13 -14.44 -1.00
CA ARG A 193 0.69 -15.76 -1.30
C ARG A 193 0.76 -16.01 -2.81
N SER A 194 -0.28 -15.65 -3.55
CA SER A 194 -0.31 -15.77 -5.01
C SER A 194 0.77 -14.92 -5.68
N PHE A 195 0.92 -13.66 -5.28
CA PHE A 195 1.93 -12.75 -5.85
C PHE A 195 3.36 -13.14 -5.48
N THR A 196 3.56 -13.66 -4.27
CA THR A 196 4.87 -14.18 -3.84
C THR A 196 5.28 -15.40 -4.66
N SER A 197 4.33 -16.32 -4.90
CA SER A 197 4.56 -17.51 -5.74
C SER A 197 4.86 -17.11 -7.19
N LEU A 198 4.11 -16.15 -7.73
CA LEU A 198 4.34 -15.61 -9.07
C LEU A 198 5.73 -14.95 -9.20
N GLN A 199 6.17 -14.22 -8.16
CA GLN A 199 7.50 -13.61 -8.16
C GLN A 199 8.62 -14.66 -8.15
N ALA A 200 8.47 -15.72 -7.35
CA ALA A 200 9.45 -16.82 -7.33
C ALA A 200 9.58 -17.45 -8.73
N LEU A 201 8.46 -17.76 -9.37
CA LEU A 201 8.44 -18.28 -10.75
C LEU A 201 9.06 -17.31 -11.74
N ALA A 202 8.78 -16.00 -11.64
CA ALA A 202 9.33 -14.99 -12.54
C ALA A 202 10.86 -14.83 -12.45
N ASN A 203 11.46 -15.21 -11.31
CA ASN A 203 12.90 -15.13 -11.10
C ASN A 203 13.64 -16.43 -11.48
N GLU A 204 12.98 -17.58 -11.35
CA GLU A 204 13.59 -18.90 -11.54
C GLU A 204 13.30 -19.53 -12.91
N ALA A 205 12.15 -19.24 -13.50
CA ALA A 205 11.67 -19.95 -14.68
C ALA A 205 12.42 -19.53 -15.95
N ASP A 206 12.86 -20.53 -16.72
CA ASP A 206 13.35 -20.33 -18.08
C ASP A 206 12.17 -20.29 -19.05
N ILE A 207 11.76 -19.08 -19.43
CA ILE A 207 10.61 -18.83 -20.30
C ILE A 207 10.82 -19.45 -21.71
N GLN A 208 12.04 -19.89 -22.08
CA GLN A 208 12.24 -20.59 -23.35
C GLN A 208 11.60 -21.98 -23.37
N LEU A 209 11.47 -22.61 -22.20
CA LEU A 209 10.85 -23.93 -22.06
C LEU A 209 9.32 -23.83 -22.16
N PRO A 210 8.68 -24.56 -23.10
CA PRO A 210 7.22 -24.55 -23.23
C PRO A 210 6.47 -24.94 -21.94
N SER A 211 7.02 -25.87 -21.16
CA SER A 211 6.46 -26.28 -19.86
C SER A 211 6.50 -25.15 -18.83
N GLU A 212 7.58 -24.39 -18.77
CA GLU A 212 7.73 -23.24 -17.87
C GLU A 212 6.81 -22.09 -18.28
N ARG A 213 6.68 -21.81 -19.59
CA ARG A 213 5.69 -20.83 -20.08
C ARG A 213 4.28 -21.17 -19.65
N GLN A 214 3.91 -22.45 -19.75
CA GLN A 214 2.60 -22.91 -19.32
C GLN A 214 2.42 -22.73 -17.81
N ARG A 215 3.41 -23.10 -16.99
CA ARG A 215 3.40 -22.89 -15.53
C ARG A 215 3.25 -21.41 -15.15
N ILE A 216 3.95 -20.50 -15.83
CA ILE A 216 3.84 -19.06 -15.61
C ILE A 216 2.44 -18.57 -16.01
N ALA A 217 1.91 -19.02 -17.15
CA ALA A 217 0.58 -18.64 -17.61
C ALA A 217 -0.53 -19.12 -16.64
N ASP A 218 -0.39 -20.32 -16.08
CA ASP A 218 -1.31 -20.85 -15.08
C ASP A 218 -1.22 -20.02 -13.78
N SER A 219 0.00 -19.74 -13.30
CA SER A 219 0.20 -18.89 -12.12
C SER A 219 -0.29 -17.44 -12.31
N LEU A 220 -0.20 -16.89 -13.54
CA LEU A 220 -0.76 -15.59 -13.90
C LEU A 220 -2.29 -15.61 -13.81
N THR A 221 -2.92 -16.68 -14.31
CA THR A 221 -4.36 -16.86 -14.25
C THR A 221 -4.83 -16.94 -12.79
N ASP A 222 -4.11 -17.66 -11.94
CA ASP A 222 -4.39 -17.75 -10.51
C ASP A 222 -4.24 -16.39 -9.80
N ALA A 223 -3.21 -15.61 -10.15
CA ALA A 223 -2.99 -14.28 -9.59
C ALA A 223 -4.07 -13.28 -10.01
N ILE A 224 -4.50 -13.33 -11.27
CA ILE A 224 -5.62 -12.51 -11.78
C ILE A 224 -6.92 -12.90 -11.06
N SER A 225 -7.21 -14.19 -10.92
CA SER A 225 -8.39 -14.66 -10.19
C SER A 225 -8.37 -14.22 -8.72
N SER A 226 -7.21 -14.27 -8.09
CA SER A 226 -7.01 -13.78 -6.72
C SER A 226 -7.23 -12.27 -6.62
N LEU A 227 -6.76 -11.48 -7.59
CA LEU A 227 -7.05 -10.03 -7.67
C LEU A 227 -8.54 -9.74 -7.83
N ASP A 228 -9.26 -10.53 -8.61
CA ASP A 228 -10.69 -10.34 -8.82
C ASP A 228 -11.48 -10.60 -7.53
N LYS A 229 -11.10 -11.64 -6.78
CA LYS A 229 -11.65 -11.89 -5.43
C LYS A 229 -11.29 -10.76 -4.46
N PHE A 230 -10.06 -10.27 -4.52
CA PHE A 230 -9.61 -9.15 -3.70
C PHE A 230 -10.41 -7.88 -3.99
N GLU A 231 -10.60 -7.53 -5.26
CA GLU A 231 -11.44 -6.41 -5.65
C GLU A 231 -12.84 -6.55 -5.08
N GLN A 232 -13.44 -7.74 -5.18
CA GLN A 232 -14.77 -7.98 -4.65
C GLN A 232 -14.81 -7.78 -3.12
N GLY A 233 -13.85 -8.32 -2.37
CA GLY A 233 -13.76 -8.09 -0.93
C GLY A 233 -13.61 -6.60 -0.55
N ILE A 234 -12.91 -5.81 -1.36
CA ILE A 234 -12.84 -4.35 -1.19
C ILE A 234 -14.19 -3.69 -1.48
N LYS A 235 -14.87 -4.09 -2.55
CA LYS A 235 -16.22 -3.60 -2.87
C LYS A 235 -17.23 -3.93 -1.78
N ASP A 236 -17.16 -5.13 -1.21
CA ASP A 236 -18.02 -5.56 -0.11
C ASP A 236 -17.78 -4.71 1.15
N CYS A 237 -16.51 -4.42 1.48
CA CYS A 237 -16.17 -3.49 2.57
C CYS A 237 -16.73 -2.07 2.35
N LEU A 238 -16.83 -1.64 1.09
CA LEU A 238 -17.30 -0.31 0.71
C LEU A 238 -18.81 -0.28 0.43
N GLU A 239 -19.47 -1.44 0.34
CA GLU A 239 -20.86 -1.61 -0.10
C GLU A 239 -21.12 -0.91 -1.47
N VAL A 240 -20.27 -1.20 -2.48
CA VAL A 240 -20.33 -0.64 -3.87
C VAL A 240 -20.35 -1.71 -4.96
#